data_AF-A0A852CKK9-F1
#
_entry.id   AF-A0A852CKK9-F1
#
_cell.length_a   1.000
_cell.length_b   1.000
_cell.length_c   1.000
_cell.angle_alpha   90.00
_cell.angle_beta   90.00
_cell.angle_gamma   90.00
#
_symmetry.space_group_name_H-M   'P 1'
#
loop_
_entity.id
_entity.type
_entity.pdbx_description
1 polymer ?
#
loop_
_entity_poly.entity_id
_entity_poly.type
_entity_poly.pdbx_seq_one_letter_code
_entity_poly.pdbx_strand_id
1 'polypeptide(L)'
;RRAQAVCIPSAHLHMTTAAMQVSQKDFEKAQEQLKLLKNDPGNETKLKLYALFKQATEGPCNAPKPGMLDFVKKAKWDAWNSLGSLSQNHARQKYAELVSSLVSAESADQKKDASPEVGKHDGYETLLVTTKNNITKIMFNRPDRKNAINHKMYREIMKALEEAGKNDSTIAVITGNGDYYSSGNDLNNFAYIQPGEMEKMTEDAAVLLK
;
A
#
# COMPACT_ATOMS: atom_id res chain seq x y z
N ARG A 1 51.03 41.94 -37.78
CA ARG A 1 50.38 42.39 -36.53
C ARG A 1 49.63 41.19 -35.96
N ARG A 2 50.12 40.59 -34.87
CA ARG A 2 49.61 39.33 -34.28
C ARG A 2 48.33 39.61 -33.48
N ALA A 3 47.27 38.84 -33.74
CA ALA A 3 46.07 38.83 -32.92
C ALA A 3 46.36 38.13 -31.58
N GLN A 4 46.01 38.77 -30.47
CA GLN A 4 46.07 38.19 -29.13
C GLN A 4 44.79 37.38 -28.88
N ALA A 5 44.94 36.11 -28.53
CA ALA A 5 43.83 35.28 -28.04
C ALA A 5 43.64 35.54 -26.54
N VAL A 6 42.44 36.00 -26.17
CA VAL A 6 42.01 36.14 -24.77
C VAL A 6 41.47 34.79 -24.32
N CYS A 7 42.10 34.18 -23.32
CA CYS A 7 41.63 32.98 -22.64
C CYS A 7 40.75 33.39 -21.46
N ILE A 8 39.45 33.09 -21.52
CA ILE A 8 38.53 33.28 -20.39
C ILE A 8 38.55 31.99 -19.56
N PRO A 9 38.83 32.03 -18.24
CA PRO A 9 38.80 30.84 -17.41
C PRO A 9 37.36 30.37 -17.21
N SER A 10 37.10 29.10 -17.54
CA SER A 10 35.81 28.44 -17.33
C SER A 10 35.56 28.29 -15.83
N ALA A 11 34.61 29.08 -15.30
CA ALA A 11 34.16 28.95 -13.92
C ALA A 11 33.47 27.59 -13.74
N HIS A 12 34.12 26.68 -13.02
CA HIS A 12 33.54 25.41 -12.63
C HIS A 12 32.50 25.69 -11.53
N LEU A 13 31.22 25.75 -11.91
CA LEU A 13 30.11 25.78 -10.97
C LEU A 13 30.05 24.42 -10.27
N HIS A 14 30.62 24.32 -9.07
CA HIS A 14 30.25 23.28 -8.12
C HIS A 14 28.78 23.50 -7.77
N MET A 15 27.91 22.63 -8.27
CA MET A 15 26.59 22.43 -7.69
C MET A 15 26.81 21.80 -6.31
N THR A 16 26.99 22.62 -5.28
CA THR A 16 26.80 22.18 -3.89
C THR A 16 25.35 21.75 -3.75
N THR A 17 25.11 20.47 -3.97
CA THR A 17 23.92 19.80 -3.49
C THR A 17 24.04 19.88 -1.97
N ALA A 18 23.34 20.82 -1.34
CA ALA A 18 23.25 20.91 0.10
C ALA A 18 22.70 19.56 0.60
N ALA A 19 23.59 18.69 1.06
CA ALA A 19 23.21 17.43 1.65
C ALA A 19 22.46 17.77 2.93
N MET A 20 21.12 17.77 2.87
CA MET A 20 20.27 17.79 4.05
C MET A 20 20.53 16.49 4.80
N GLN A 21 21.56 16.49 5.66
CA GLN A 21 21.82 15.39 6.57
C GLN A 21 20.65 15.35 7.55
N VAL A 22 19.78 14.36 7.35
CA VAL A 22 18.66 14.08 8.26
C VAL A 22 19.26 13.76 9.63
N SER A 23 18.90 14.55 10.64
CA SER A 23 19.41 14.39 11.99
C SER A 23 18.79 13.16 12.66
N GLN A 24 19.43 12.63 13.70
CA GLN A 24 18.86 11.54 14.52
C GLN A 24 17.44 11.89 15.03
N LYS A 25 17.20 13.16 15.35
CA LYS A 25 15.89 13.68 15.77
C LYS A 25 14.83 13.58 14.68
N ASP A 26 15.20 13.80 13.42
CA ASP A 26 14.26 13.70 12.30
C ASP A 26 13.92 12.24 11.98
N PHE A 27 14.87 11.33 12.20
CA PHE A 27 14.62 9.89 12.15
C PHE A 27 13.62 9.46 13.23
N GLU A 28 13.79 9.90 14.48
CA GLU A 28 12.86 9.60 15.58
C GLU A 28 11.45 10.13 15.30
N LYS A 29 11.34 11.38 14.82
CA LYS A 29 10.06 11.95 14.38
C LYS A 29 9.41 11.11 13.27
N ALA A 30 10.19 10.66 12.30
CA ALA A 30 9.66 9.79 11.25
C ALA A 30 9.15 8.45 11.83
N GLN A 31 9.79 7.89 12.86
CA GLN A 31 9.27 6.69 13.53
C GLN A 31 7.94 6.95 14.24
N GLU A 32 7.78 8.12 14.86
CA GLU A 32 6.51 8.53 15.47
C GLU A 32 5.40 8.70 14.43
N GLN A 33 5.72 9.38 13.32
CA GLN A 33 4.79 9.56 12.21
C GLN A 33 4.37 8.22 11.59
N LEU A 34 5.30 7.27 11.44
CA LEU A 34 5.00 5.94 10.93
C LEU A 34 4.02 5.17 11.83
N LYS A 35 4.11 5.34 13.16
CA LYS A 35 3.17 4.71 14.12
C LYS A 35 1.77 5.31 14.07
N LEU A 36 1.65 6.57 13.63
CA LEU A 36 0.38 7.27 13.52
C LEU A 36 -0.36 6.99 12.21
N LEU A 37 0.31 6.37 11.22
CA LEU A 37 -0.34 6.00 9.96
C LEU A 37 -1.46 5.00 10.23
N LYS A 38 -2.65 5.28 9.71
CA LYS A 38 -3.80 4.36 9.85
C LYS A 38 -3.80 3.28 8.78
N ASN A 39 -3.25 3.59 7.61
CA ASN A 39 -3.25 2.72 6.45
C ASN A 39 -2.01 1.82 6.43
N ASP A 40 -2.19 0.57 5.99
CA ASP A 40 -1.07 -0.36 5.80
C ASP A 40 -0.28 0.04 4.54
N PRO A 41 1.01 0.43 4.65
CA PRO A 41 1.83 0.83 3.50
C PRO A 41 2.24 -0.32 2.57
N GLY A 42 1.79 -1.55 2.86
CA GLY A 42 2.07 -2.75 2.09
C GLY A 42 3.35 -3.47 2.52
N ASN A 43 3.44 -4.77 2.21
CA ASN A 43 4.52 -5.64 2.69
C ASN A 43 5.90 -5.22 2.17
N GLU A 44 6.01 -4.79 0.90
CA GLU A 44 7.28 -4.32 0.33
C GLU A 44 7.81 -3.08 1.07
N THR A 45 6.93 -2.11 1.33
CA THR A 45 7.29 -0.89 2.04
C THR A 45 7.67 -1.18 3.48
N LYS A 46 6.96 -2.08 4.16
CA LYS A 46 7.31 -2.57 5.51
C LYS A 46 8.70 -3.21 5.54
N LEU A 47 9.04 -4.01 4.54
CA LEU A 47 10.37 -4.63 4.43
C LEU A 47 11.46 -3.59 4.17
N LYS A 48 11.22 -2.60 3.31
CA LYS A 48 12.15 -1.46 3.07
C LYS A 48 12.36 -0.63 4.35
N LEU A 49 11.28 -0.27 5.04
CA LEU A 49 11.33 0.45 6.32
C LEU A 49 12.10 -0.34 7.38
N TYR A 50 11.86 -1.65 7.47
CA TYR A 50 12.61 -2.53 8.37
C TYR A 50 14.10 -2.54 8.05
N ALA A 51 14.46 -2.77 6.79
CA ALA A 51 15.85 -2.83 6.35
C ALA A 51 16.60 -1.51 6.64
N LEU A 52 15.99 -0.37 6.29
CA LEU A 52 16.56 0.96 6.54
C LEU A 52 16.68 1.25 8.04
N PHE A 53 15.69 0.86 8.83
CA PHE A 53 15.73 0.98 10.29
C PHE A 53 16.89 0.17 10.88
N LYS A 54 17.01 -1.11 10.52
CA LYS A 54 18.10 -1.98 10.97
C LYS A 54 19.47 -1.45 10.55
N GLN A 55 19.59 -0.97 9.31
CA GLN A 55 20.83 -0.35 8.83
C GLN A 55 21.16 0.95 9.58
N ALA A 56 20.17 1.75 9.94
CA ALA A 56 20.35 3.02 10.66
C ALA A 56 20.78 2.83 12.14
N THR A 57 20.35 1.74 12.77
CA THR A 57 20.65 1.44 14.19
C THR A 57 21.86 0.53 14.37
N GLU A 58 21.97 -0.52 13.54
CA GLU A 58 22.97 -1.59 13.69
C GLU A 58 24.03 -1.57 12.59
N GLY A 59 23.81 -0.84 11.49
CA GLY A 59 24.73 -0.82 10.35
C GLY A 59 24.55 -2.03 9.42
N PRO A 60 25.59 -2.39 8.65
CA PRO A 60 25.55 -3.49 7.68
C PRO A 60 25.08 -4.81 8.28
N CYS A 61 24.38 -5.62 7.47
CA CYS A 61 23.81 -6.89 7.92
C CYS A 61 24.90 -7.84 8.42
N ASN A 62 24.81 -8.20 9.71
CA ASN A 62 25.72 -9.12 10.39
C ASN A 62 25.02 -10.40 10.87
N ALA A 63 23.72 -10.53 10.61
CA ALA A 63 22.94 -11.69 11.02
C ALA A 63 23.18 -12.90 10.11
N PRO A 64 23.16 -14.14 10.64
CA PRO A 64 23.27 -15.33 9.80
C PRO A 64 22.06 -15.47 8.88
N LYS A 65 22.28 -16.02 7.68
CA LYS A 65 21.23 -16.22 6.68
C LYS A 65 20.18 -17.21 7.21
N PRO A 66 18.88 -16.83 7.29
CA PRO A 66 17.81 -17.71 7.75
C PRO A 66 17.61 -18.93 6.84
N GLY A 67 17.07 -20.01 7.40
CA GLY A 67 16.73 -21.23 6.67
C GLY A 67 15.60 -21.01 5.63
N MET A 68 15.57 -21.85 4.59
CA MET A 68 14.67 -21.69 3.44
C MET A 68 13.17 -21.76 3.80
N LEU A 69 12.81 -22.46 4.88
CA LEU A 69 11.42 -22.63 5.32
C LEU A 69 10.87 -21.40 6.05
N ASP A 70 11.73 -20.43 6.41
CA ASP A 70 11.40 -19.29 7.27
C ASP A 70 11.21 -18.01 6.42
N PHE A 71 10.21 -18.01 5.53
CA PHE A 71 10.03 -16.98 4.47
C PHE A 71 10.05 -15.53 4.97
N VAL A 72 9.41 -15.25 6.10
CA VAL A 72 9.33 -13.88 6.66
C VAL A 72 10.69 -13.42 7.16
N LYS A 73 11.42 -14.28 7.89
CA LYS A 73 12.77 -13.96 8.37
C LYS A 73 13.73 -13.83 7.20
N LYS A 74 13.61 -14.72 6.21
CA LYS A 74 14.36 -14.66 4.96
C LYS A 74 14.12 -13.34 4.23
N ALA A 75 12.88 -12.90 4.05
CA ALA A 75 12.56 -11.63 3.39
C ALA A 75 13.12 -10.41 4.15
N LYS A 76 13.01 -10.40 5.48
CA LYS A 76 13.61 -9.35 6.33
C LYS A 76 15.13 -9.32 6.23
N TRP A 77 15.76 -10.50 6.25
CA TRP A 77 17.20 -10.65 6.11
C TRP A 77 17.67 -10.23 4.71
N ASP A 78 17.00 -10.70 3.66
CA ASP A 78 17.31 -10.36 2.28
C ASP A 78 17.19 -8.84 2.06
N ALA A 79 16.13 -8.20 2.59
CA ALA A 79 15.95 -6.75 2.51
C ALA A 79 17.07 -5.98 3.24
N TRP A 80 17.46 -6.38 4.44
CA TRP A 80 18.56 -5.75 5.19
C TRP A 80 19.92 -6.00 4.52
N ASN A 81 20.20 -7.23 4.11
CA ASN A 81 21.43 -7.61 3.43
C ASN A 81 21.59 -6.89 2.07
N SER A 82 20.48 -6.62 1.36
CA SER A 82 20.52 -5.89 0.08
C SER A 82 21.03 -4.45 0.18
N LEU A 83 21.01 -3.84 1.37
CA LEU A 83 21.56 -2.51 1.60
C LEU A 83 23.09 -2.47 1.64
N GLY A 84 23.74 -3.63 1.84
CA GLY A 84 25.19 -3.77 1.84
C GLY A 84 25.89 -2.82 2.82
N SER A 85 26.86 -2.06 2.32
CA SER A 85 27.68 -1.12 3.09
C SER A 85 27.09 0.29 3.21
N LEU A 86 25.76 0.44 3.08
CA LEU A 86 25.11 1.74 3.25
C LEU A 86 25.40 2.32 4.64
N SER A 87 25.85 3.57 4.72
CA SER A 87 26.13 4.19 6.01
C SER A 87 24.84 4.42 6.82
N GLN A 88 24.97 4.42 8.15
CA GLN A 88 23.83 4.66 9.05
C GLN A 88 23.13 5.99 8.75
N ASN A 89 23.89 7.05 8.45
CA ASN A 89 23.34 8.37 8.13
C ASN A 89 22.52 8.35 6.83
N HIS A 90 23.00 7.68 5.78
CA HIS A 90 22.22 7.53 4.54
C HIS A 90 21.00 6.64 4.73
N ALA A 91 21.07 5.63 5.59
CA ALA A 91 19.90 4.81 5.94
C ALA A 91 18.82 5.63 6.66
N ARG A 92 19.21 6.50 7.61
CA ARG A 92 18.28 7.44 8.28
C ARG A 92 17.63 8.41 7.30
N GLN A 93 18.42 8.92 6.36
CA GLN A 93 17.92 9.83 5.33
C GLN A 93 16.88 9.15 4.44
N LYS A 94 17.20 7.97 3.89
CA LYS A 94 16.25 7.19 3.08
C LYS A 94 14.99 6.79 3.87
N TYR A 95 15.13 6.51 5.16
CA TYR A 95 14.00 6.19 6.03
C TYR A 95 13.06 7.39 6.19
N ALA A 96 13.60 8.56 6.53
CA ALA A 96 12.81 9.77 6.71
C ALA A 96 12.13 10.20 5.41
N GLU A 97 12.82 10.10 4.27
CA GLU A 97 12.25 10.36 2.94
C GLU A 97 11.08 9.43 2.63
N LEU A 98 11.23 8.12 2.88
CA LEU A 98 10.18 7.14 2.65
C LEU A 98 8.95 7.40 3.55
N VAL A 99 9.16 7.67 4.84
CA VAL A 99 8.07 8.01 5.76
C VAL A 99 7.39 9.30 5.35
N SER A 100 8.14 10.34 4.98
CA SER A 100 7.59 11.61 4.52
C SER A 100 6.71 11.41 3.27
N SER A 101 7.14 10.55 2.35
CA SER A 101 6.33 10.15 1.19
C SER A 101 5.03 9.44 1.59
N LEU A 102 5.06 8.56 2.59
CA LEU A 102 3.87 7.83 3.05
C LEU A 102 2.88 8.75 3.77
N VAL A 103 3.37 9.64 4.64
CA VAL A 103 2.55 10.64 5.34
C VAL A 103 1.91 11.59 4.33
N SER A 104 2.66 12.00 3.30
CA SER A 104 2.14 12.85 2.22
C SER A 104 1.07 12.13 1.39
N ALA A 105 1.26 10.84 1.11
CA ALA A 105 0.25 10.01 0.44
C ALA A 105 -1.03 9.87 1.29
N GLU A 106 -0.91 9.58 2.60
CA GLU A 106 -2.08 9.49 3.50
C GLU A 106 -2.81 10.83 3.62
N SER A 107 -2.08 11.94 3.62
CA SER A 107 -2.66 13.29 3.65
C SER A 107 -3.29 13.71 2.31
N ALA A 108 -2.84 13.15 1.19
CA ALA A 108 -3.42 13.39 -0.14
C ALA A 108 -4.75 12.64 -0.32
N ASP A 109 -4.88 11.45 0.26
CA ASP A 109 -6.15 10.72 0.32
C ASP A 109 -7.20 11.45 1.17
N GLN A 110 -6.79 12.33 2.09
CA GLN A 110 -7.68 13.22 2.86
C GLN A 110 -8.13 14.50 2.08
N LYS A 111 -7.64 14.73 0.85
CA LYS A 111 -7.97 15.94 0.03
C LYS A 111 -8.69 15.65 -1.29
N LYS A 112 -9.08 14.40 -1.57
CA LYS A 112 -9.92 14.02 -2.73
C LYS A 112 -11.42 13.95 -2.42
N ASP A 113 -11.89 14.65 -1.39
CA ASP A 113 -13.32 14.73 -1.00
C ASP A 113 -14.07 15.97 -1.51
N ALA A 114 -13.70 16.53 -2.68
CA ALA A 114 -14.50 17.56 -3.36
C ALA A 114 -14.70 17.24 -4.87
N SER A 115 -15.84 16.56 -5.12
CA SER A 115 -16.56 16.10 -6.35
C SER A 115 -16.47 16.93 -7.65
N PRO A 116 -16.90 16.42 -8.86
CA PRO A 116 -18.02 15.48 -9.14
C PRO A 116 -17.64 14.27 -10.05
N GLU A 117 -18.25 13.08 -10.00
CA GLU A 117 -19.65 12.72 -9.84
C GLU A 117 -19.85 11.58 -8.83
N VAL A 118 -20.62 11.84 -7.78
CA VAL A 118 -21.13 10.84 -6.84
C VAL A 118 -22.20 10.01 -7.54
N GLY A 119 -21.81 8.81 -7.98
CA GLY A 119 -22.74 7.70 -8.08
C GLY A 119 -23.12 7.29 -6.65
N LYS A 120 -24.41 7.39 -6.33
CA LYS A 120 -25.06 6.91 -5.10
C LYS A 120 -24.28 5.82 -4.33
N HIS A 121 -23.83 6.14 -3.11
CA HIS A 121 -23.38 5.15 -2.13
C HIS A 121 -24.60 4.57 -1.39
N ASP A 122 -25.33 3.65 -2.02
CA ASP A 122 -26.51 3.00 -1.42
C ASP A 122 -26.13 1.92 -0.38
N GLY A 123 -25.33 2.28 0.63
CA GLY A 123 -25.09 1.43 1.82
C GLY A 123 -24.10 0.27 1.66
N TYR A 124 -23.16 0.36 0.73
CA TYR A 124 -22.07 -0.60 0.55
C TYR A 124 -20.73 -0.03 1.04
N GLU A 125 -19.97 -0.80 1.82
CA GLU A 125 -18.65 -0.38 2.32
C GLU A 125 -17.52 -0.80 1.39
N THR A 126 -17.67 -1.96 0.74
CA THR A 126 -16.60 -2.58 -0.07
C THR A 126 -16.88 -2.53 -1.56
N LEU A 127 -18.04 -2.03 -1.98
CA LEU A 127 -18.47 -1.91 -3.37
C LEU A 127 -18.85 -0.47 -3.73
N LEU A 128 -18.69 -0.14 -5.01
CA LEU A 128 -19.24 1.04 -5.65
C LEU A 128 -20.26 0.57 -6.69
N VAL A 129 -21.54 0.82 -6.43
CA VAL A 129 -22.64 0.35 -7.29
C VAL A 129 -23.28 1.54 -7.98
N THR A 130 -23.41 1.46 -9.31
CA THR A 130 -24.08 2.49 -10.10
C THR A 130 -24.98 1.85 -11.13
N THR A 131 -26.16 2.41 -11.37
CA THR A 131 -27.06 1.98 -12.44
C THR A 131 -27.26 3.13 -13.41
N LYS A 132 -26.90 2.92 -14.68
CA LYS A 132 -27.11 3.88 -15.78
C LYS A 132 -27.58 3.11 -17.02
N ASN A 133 -28.62 3.60 -17.71
CA ASN A 133 -29.16 2.99 -18.93
C ASN A 133 -29.45 1.48 -18.82
N ASN A 134 -30.09 1.06 -17.72
CA ASN A 134 -30.39 -0.35 -17.41
C ASN A 134 -29.16 -1.27 -17.26
N ILE A 135 -27.96 -0.70 -17.10
CA ILE A 135 -26.74 -1.42 -16.78
C ILE A 135 -26.37 -1.09 -15.34
N THR A 136 -26.34 -2.10 -14.47
CA THR A 136 -25.82 -1.99 -13.11
C THR A 136 -24.35 -2.37 -13.10
N LYS A 137 -23.47 -1.41 -12.80
CA LYS A 137 -22.04 -1.63 -12.60
C LYS A 137 -21.77 -1.79 -11.11
N ILE A 138 -21.31 -2.99 -10.72
CA ILE A 138 -20.85 -3.35 -9.38
C ILE A 138 -19.32 -3.37 -9.41
N MET A 139 -18.70 -2.37 -8.80
CA MET A 139 -17.26 -2.22 -8.81
C MET A 139 -16.67 -2.52 -7.43
N PHE A 140 -15.79 -3.51 -7.35
CA PHE A 140 -15.10 -3.88 -6.11
C PHE A 140 -14.17 -2.75 -5.69
N ASN A 141 -14.21 -2.39 -4.42
CA ASN A 141 -13.53 -1.20 -3.90
C ASN A 141 -12.73 -1.53 -2.63
N ARG A 142 -11.71 -2.39 -2.79
CA ARG A 142 -10.64 -2.62 -1.80
C ARG A 142 -9.27 -2.52 -2.49
N PRO A 143 -8.94 -1.37 -3.11
CA PRO A 143 -7.79 -1.25 -4.00
C PRO A 143 -6.45 -1.53 -3.29
N ASP A 144 -6.35 -1.19 -2.01
CA ASP A 144 -5.23 -1.47 -1.11
C ASP A 144 -4.92 -2.98 -0.96
N ARG A 145 -5.94 -3.82 -1.15
CA ARG A 145 -5.84 -5.29 -1.13
C ARG A 145 -6.10 -5.91 -2.50
N LYS A 146 -5.86 -5.17 -3.60
CA LYS A 146 -6.10 -5.64 -4.97
C LYS A 146 -7.52 -6.21 -5.17
N ASN A 147 -8.51 -5.57 -4.52
CA ASN A 147 -9.91 -6.00 -4.51
C ASN A 147 -10.10 -7.46 -4.05
N ALA A 148 -9.26 -7.93 -3.10
CA ALA A 148 -9.45 -9.24 -2.49
C ALA A 148 -10.82 -9.34 -1.83
N ILE A 149 -11.51 -10.45 -2.02
CA ILE A 149 -12.89 -10.65 -1.60
C ILE A 149 -12.90 -11.22 -0.18
N ASN A 150 -13.45 -10.45 0.77
CA ASN A 150 -13.70 -10.90 2.14
C ASN A 150 -15.19 -11.22 2.33
N HIS A 151 -15.56 -11.84 3.46
CA HIS A 151 -16.95 -12.18 3.82
C HIS A 151 -17.91 -11.00 3.73
N LYS A 152 -17.47 -9.79 4.09
CA LYS A 152 -18.31 -8.58 3.96
C LYS A 152 -18.61 -8.32 2.49
N MET A 153 -17.59 -8.31 1.64
CA MET A 153 -17.72 -8.10 0.20
C MET A 153 -18.58 -9.19 -0.45
N TYR A 154 -18.45 -10.45 -0.05
CA TYR A 154 -19.37 -11.51 -0.52
C TYR A 154 -20.84 -11.18 -0.23
N ARG A 155 -21.17 -10.80 1.00
CA ARG A 155 -22.54 -10.37 1.39
C ARG A 155 -23.03 -9.18 0.57
N GLU A 156 -22.16 -8.20 0.38
CA GLU A 156 -22.46 -7.02 -0.41
C GLU A 156 -22.67 -7.34 -1.89
N ILE A 157 -21.88 -8.25 -2.47
CA ILE A 157 -22.03 -8.68 -3.88
C ILE A 157 -23.38 -9.37 -4.07
N MET A 158 -23.74 -10.31 -3.20
CA MET A 158 -25.05 -10.99 -3.28
C MET A 158 -26.20 -10.01 -3.17
N LYS A 159 -26.14 -9.09 -2.20
CA LYS A 159 -27.15 -8.05 -2.03
C LYS A 159 -27.26 -7.15 -3.27
N ALA A 160 -26.12 -6.70 -3.81
CA ALA A 160 -26.10 -5.84 -4.99
C ALA A 160 -26.64 -6.54 -6.25
N LEU A 161 -26.35 -7.83 -6.42
CA LEU A 161 -26.90 -8.65 -7.51
C LEU A 161 -28.39 -8.90 -7.35
N GLU A 162 -28.86 -9.18 -6.13
CA GLU A 162 -30.28 -9.36 -5.85
C GLU A 162 -31.07 -8.07 -6.10
N GLU A 163 -30.55 -6.92 -5.68
CA GLU A 163 -31.11 -5.61 -5.98
C GLU A 163 -31.10 -5.32 -7.48
N ALA A 164 -30.01 -5.64 -8.19
CA ALA A 164 -29.94 -5.49 -9.63
C ALA A 164 -31.02 -6.31 -10.36
N GLY A 165 -31.30 -7.53 -9.88
CA GLY A 165 -32.33 -8.42 -10.43
C GLY A 165 -33.78 -8.03 -10.11
N LYS A 166 -34.00 -7.20 -9.07
CA LYS A 166 -35.32 -6.63 -8.75
C LYS A 166 -35.62 -5.33 -9.49
N ASN A 167 -34.58 -4.61 -9.90
CA ASN A 167 -34.68 -3.37 -10.65
C ASN A 167 -34.82 -3.64 -12.17
N ASP A 168 -35.14 -2.62 -12.97
CA ASP A 168 -35.23 -2.70 -14.44
C ASP A 168 -33.86 -2.90 -15.14
N SER A 169 -32.86 -3.42 -14.42
CA SER A 169 -31.52 -3.64 -14.93
C SER A 169 -31.53 -4.84 -15.88
N THR A 170 -31.10 -4.63 -17.11
CA THR A 170 -30.97 -5.70 -18.11
C THR A 170 -29.64 -6.43 -17.98
N ILE A 171 -28.58 -5.72 -17.57
CA ILE A 171 -27.22 -6.25 -17.48
C ILE A 171 -26.59 -5.82 -16.17
N ALA A 172 -25.97 -6.77 -15.46
CA ALA A 172 -25.07 -6.50 -14.34
C ALA A 172 -23.62 -6.71 -14.77
N VAL A 173 -22.77 -5.69 -14.59
CA VAL A 173 -21.33 -5.74 -14.87
C VAL A 173 -20.58 -5.72 -13.54
N ILE A 174 -19.79 -6.77 -13.30
CA ILE A 174 -18.90 -6.83 -12.15
C ILE A 174 -17.48 -6.47 -12.60
N THR A 175 -16.84 -5.54 -11.89
CA THR A 175 -15.46 -5.09 -12.20
C THR A 175 -14.74 -4.63 -10.94
N GLY A 176 -13.48 -4.21 -11.05
CA GLY A 176 -12.66 -3.73 -9.93
C GLY A 176 -12.28 -2.27 -10.06
N ASN A 177 -12.13 -1.58 -8.92
CA ASN A 177 -11.53 -0.25 -8.86
C ASN A 177 -10.00 -0.37 -9.03
N GLY A 178 -9.45 0.34 -10.01
CA GLY A 178 -8.05 0.25 -10.44
C GLY A 178 -7.85 -0.54 -11.73
N ASP A 179 -6.60 -0.81 -12.10
CA ASP A 179 -6.22 -1.51 -13.35
C ASP A 179 -6.36 -3.04 -13.26
N TYR A 180 -7.20 -3.54 -12.35
CA TYR A 180 -7.35 -4.96 -12.04
C TYR A 180 -8.76 -5.25 -11.53
N TYR A 181 -9.24 -6.47 -11.82
CA TYR A 181 -10.52 -6.95 -11.31
C TYR A 181 -10.44 -7.30 -9.82
N SER A 182 -9.78 -8.41 -9.48
CA SER A 182 -9.59 -8.91 -8.10
C SER A 182 -8.40 -9.87 -8.01
N SER A 183 -7.73 -9.92 -6.86
CA SER A 183 -6.73 -10.94 -6.53
C SER A 183 -7.30 -12.24 -5.95
N GLY A 184 -8.63 -12.41 -5.93
CA GLY A 184 -9.31 -13.59 -5.36
C GLY A 184 -9.68 -13.42 -3.88
N ASN A 185 -9.75 -14.53 -3.14
CA ASN A 185 -10.17 -14.51 -1.73
C ASN A 185 -9.13 -13.87 -0.80
N ASP A 186 -9.58 -13.04 0.13
CA ASP A 186 -8.75 -12.51 1.20
C ASP A 186 -8.46 -13.60 2.23
N LEU A 187 -7.25 -14.16 2.24
CA LEU A 187 -6.88 -15.26 3.14
C LEU A 187 -6.87 -14.88 4.63
N ASN A 188 -6.84 -13.59 4.95
CA ASN A 188 -6.96 -13.13 6.34
C ASN A 188 -8.34 -13.44 6.92
N ASN A 189 -9.34 -13.74 6.08
CA ASN A 189 -10.65 -14.21 6.52
C ASN A 189 -10.62 -15.54 7.27
N PHE A 190 -9.62 -16.38 7.01
CA PHE A 190 -9.48 -17.70 7.64
C PHE A 190 -8.52 -17.70 8.83
N ALA A 191 -7.77 -16.61 9.04
CA ALA A 191 -6.63 -16.59 9.98
C ALA A 191 -7.01 -16.38 11.46
N TYR A 192 -8.27 -16.05 11.75
CA TYR A 192 -8.77 -15.85 13.12
C TYR A 192 -10.02 -16.71 13.35
N ILE A 193 -9.83 -18.01 13.51
CA ILE A 193 -10.90 -18.94 13.90
C ILE A 193 -10.76 -19.21 15.40
N GLN A 194 -11.66 -18.66 16.20
CA GLN A 194 -11.86 -19.11 17.58
C GLN A 194 -12.48 -20.51 17.52
N PRO A 195 -12.03 -21.50 18.34
CA PRO A 195 -12.49 -22.88 18.27
C PRO A 195 -14.01 -23.11 18.41
N GLY A 196 -14.78 -22.11 18.84
CA GLY A 196 -16.24 -22.16 18.97
C GLY A 196 -17.05 -21.51 17.84
N GLU A 197 -16.41 -20.84 16.87
CA GLU A 197 -17.11 -20.13 15.77
C GLU A 197 -17.04 -20.89 14.43
N MET A 198 -16.39 -22.06 14.43
CA MET A 198 -16.14 -22.85 13.22
C MET A 198 -17.42 -23.41 12.60
N GLU A 199 -18.41 -23.83 13.40
CA GLU A 199 -19.69 -24.33 12.90
C GLU A 199 -20.50 -23.24 12.21
N LYS A 200 -20.63 -22.07 12.84
CA LYS A 200 -21.32 -20.92 12.25
C LYS A 200 -20.64 -20.41 10.98
N MET A 201 -19.30 -20.40 10.95
CA MET A 201 -18.55 -20.10 9.73
C MET A 201 -18.71 -21.16 8.64
N THR A 202 -18.84 -22.43 9.00
CA THR A 202 -19.07 -23.51 8.04
C THR A 202 -20.47 -23.39 7.44
N GLU A 203 -21.48 -23.03 8.24
CA GLU A 203 -22.82 -22.71 7.79
C GLU A 203 -22.83 -21.47 6.89
N ASP A 204 -22.20 -20.37 7.32
CA ASP A 204 -22.10 -19.13 6.54
C ASP A 204 -21.35 -19.38 5.21
N ALA A 205 -20.24 -20.12 5.23
CA ALA A 205 -19.49 -20.49 4.04
C ALA A 205 -20.31 -21.41 3.12
N ALA A 206 -21.09 -22.35 3.68
CA ALA A 206 -21.98 -23.20 2.90
C ALA A 206 -23.12 -22.40 2.25
N VAL A 207 -23.57 -21.30 2.87
CA VAL A 207 -24.52 -20.37 2.24
C VAL A 207 -23.84 -19.54 1.15
N LEU A 208 -22.61 -19.08 1.38
CA LEU A 208 -21.84 -18.30 0.40
C LEU A 208 -21.46 -19.09 -0.86
N LEU A 209 -21.30 -20.41 -0.75
CA LEU A 209 -20.82 -21.29 -1.83
C LEU A 209 -21.95 -22.05 -2.55
N LYS A 210 -23.21 -21.78 -2.22
CA LYS A 210 -24.39 -22.37 -2.89
C LYS A 210 -24.90 -21.45 -3.98
#